data_AF-A0A3Q2T4J1-F1
#
_entry.id   AF-A0A3Q2T4J1-F1
#
_cell.length_a   1.000
_cell.length_b   1.000
_cell.length_c   1.000
_cell.angle_alpha   90.00
_cell.angle_beta   90.00
_cell.angle_gamma   90.00
#
_symmetry.space_group_name_H-M   'P 1'
#
loop_
_entity.id
_entity.type
_entity.pdbx_description
1 polymer ?
#
loop_
_entity_poly.entity_id
_entity_poly.type
_entity_poly.pdbx_seq_one_letter_code
_entity_poly.pdbx_strand_id
1 'polypeptide(L)'
;SNQPVPLQRSWSWQQYLNEQKAEAAPSSLFTQVRSTQRSGFKVGMKLEGIDPLHPSMFCVLTVVIGCRLRLHIDGFSECYDFWVNADSASIKPAGWCKEHNHKLHPPKGEHRRLPAIEVSPCYR
;
A
#
# COMPACT_ATOMS: atom_id res chain seq x y z
N SER A 1 16.65 33.06 -22.83
CA SER A 1 16.52 32.19 -24.00
C SER A 1 15.44 31.16 -23.72
N ASN A 2 14.29 31.25 -24.38
CA ASN A 2 13.20 30.29 -24.25
C ASN A 2 13.43 29.15 -25.23
N GLN A 3 14.16 28.12 -24.81
CA GLN A 3 14.18 26.84 -25.53
C GLN A 3 13.08 25.95 -24.94
N PRO A 4 12.15 25.41 -25.73
CA PRO A 4 11.14 24.50 -25.23
C PRO A 4 11.81 23.22 -24.75
N VAL A 5 11.49 22.80 -23.52
CA VAL A 5 11.89 21.50 -22.97
C VAL A 5 11.40 20.42 -23.94
N PRO A 6 12.24 19.46 -24.39
CA PRO A 6 11.80 18.44 -25.31
C PRO A 6 10.59 17.71 -24.72
N LEU A 7 9.48 17.67 -25.47
CA LEU A 7 8.33 16.82 -25.15
C LEU A 7 8.85 15.40 -25.01
N GLN A 8 8.97 14.94 -23.76
CA GLN A 8 9.41 13.59 -23.45
C GLN A 8 8.46 12.64 -24.18
N ARG A 9 8.97 11.93 -25.19
CA ARG A 9 8.17 10.96 -25.94
C ARG A 9 7.55 9.98 -24.94
N SER A 10 6.23 9.84 -25.00
CA SER A 10 5.52 8.85 -24.19
C SER A 10 6.05 7.46 -24.49
N TRP A 11 6.31 6.67 -23.45
CA TRP A 11 6.73 5.28 -23.61
C TRP A 11 5.69 4.47 -24.38
N SER A 12 6.13 3.65 -25.34
CA SER A 12 5.28 2.74 -26.10
C SER A 12 5.80 1.31 -26.00
N TRP A 13 5.07 0.46 -25.27
CA TRP A 13 5.36 -0.97 -25.20
C TRP A 13 5.37 -1.64 -26.57
N GLN A 14 4.44 -1.25 -27.45
CA GLN A 14 4.35 -1.81 -28.79
C GLN A 14 5.60 -1.51 -29.63
N GLN A 15 6.08 -0.26 -29.57
CA GLN A 15 7.31 0.11 -30.26
C GLN A 15 8.51 -0.67 -29.70
N TYR A 16 8.65 -0.73 -28.37
CA TYR A 16 9.73 -1.46 -27.72
C TYR A 16 9.74 -2.95 -28.10
N LEU A 17 8.60 -3.63 -28.05
CA LEU A 17 8.49 -5.06 -28.40
C LEU A 17 8.86 -5.31 -29.86
N ASN A 18 8.42 -4.44 -30.78
CA ASN A 18 8.78 -4.52 -32.19
C ASN A 18 10.29 -4.33 -32.40
N GLU A 19 10.91 -3.33 -31.76
CA GLU A 19 12.35 -3.07 -31.83
C GLU A 19 13.17 -4.23 -31.27
N GLN A 20 12.73 -4.82 -30.17
CA GLN A 20 13.40 -5.97 -29.53
C GLN A 20 13.06 -7.31 -30.20
N LYS A 21 12.15 -7.34 -31.19
CA LYS A 21 11.59 -8.57 -31.78
C LYS A 21 11.09 -9.56 -30.71
N ALA A 22 10.47 -9.01 -29.66
CA ALA A 22 10.02 -9.75 -28.50
C ALA A 22 8.49 -9.81 -28.45
N GLU A 23 7.96 -10.81 -27.76
CA GLU A 23 6.54 -10.97 -27.49
C GLU A 23 6.27 -10.73 -26.00
N ALA A 24 5.18 -10.02 -25.69
CA ALA A 24 4.74 -9.87 -24.31
C ALA A 24 4.21 -11.20 -23.79
N ALA A 25 4.49 -11.52 -22.53
CA ALA A 25 3.89 -12.68 -21.87
C ALA A 25 2.34 -12.59 -21.93
N PRO A 26 1.63 -13.64 -22.35
CA PRO A 26 0.17 -13.65 -22.39
C PRO A 26 -0.44 -13.31 -21.03
N SER A 27 -1.50 -12.50 -21.02
CA SER A 27 -2.17 -12.07 -19.78
C SER A 27 -2.75 -13.25 -18.98
N SER A 28 -3.09 -14.35 -19.66
CA SER A 28 -3.58 -15.59 -19.04
C SER A 28 -2.55 -16.28 -18.13
N LEU A 29 -1.26 -15.98 -18.28
CA LEU A 29 -0.21 -16.48 -17.38
C LEU A 29 -0.21 -15.75 -16.03
N PHE A 30 -0.86 -14.60 -15.95
CA PHE A 30 -0.97 -13.83 -14.73
C PHE A 30 -2.32 -14.12 -14.09
N THR A 31 -2.32 -14.42 -12.80
CA THR A 31 -3.53 -14.40 -11.96
C THR A 31 -3.96 -12.95 -11.80
N GLN A 32 -4.47 -12.35 -12.88
CA GLN A 32 -4.81 -10.94 -12.93
C GLN A 32 -6.12 -10.74 -12.19
N VAL A 33 -6.03 -10.58 -10.87
CA VAL A 33 -7.10 -9.93 -10.11
C VAL A 33 -7.18 -8.53 -10.69
N ARG A 34 -8.21 -8.29 -11.50
CA ARG A 34 -8.43 -7.00 -12.15
C ARG A 34 -8.54 -5.96 -11.03
N SER A 35 -7.48 -5.19 -10.81
CA SER A 35 -7.48 -3.99 -9.96
C SER A 35 -8.32 -2.85 -10.56
N THR A 36 -9.29 -3.18 -11.40
CA THR A 36 -10.27 -2.24 -11.95
C THR A 36 -11.30 -1.83 -10.92
N GLN A 37 -11.39 -2.52 -9.78
CA GLN A 37 -12.08 -1.97 -8.62
C GLN A 37 -11.18 -0.87 -8.06
N ARG A 38 -11.67 0.38 -8.12
CA ARG A 38 -11.07 1.49 -7.40
C ARG A 38 -10.87 1.01 -5.97
N SER A 39 -9.62 0.82 -5.57
CA SER A 39 -9.31 0.45 -4.21
C SER A 39 -9.96 1.52 -3.32
N GLY A 40 -10.73 1.12 -2.29
CA GLY A 40 -11.35 2.06 -1.37
C GLY A 40 -10.33 2.84 -0.53
N PHE A 41 -9.05 2.51 -0.67
CA PHE A 41 -7.95 3.06 0.09
C PHE A 41 -7.61 4.48 -0.39
N LYS A 42 -7.46 5.38 0.58
CA LYS A 42 -7.00 6.75 0.38
C LYS A 42 -5.70 6.97 1.13
N VAL A 43 -4.85 7.83 0.59
CA VAL A 43 -3.62 8.26 1.28
C VAL A 43 -3.98 8.79 2.67
N GLY A 44 -3.20 8.39 3.68
CA GLY A 44 -3.42 8.72 5.09
C GLY A 44 -4.34 7.77 5.85
N MET A 45 -5.03 6.83 5.20
CA MET A 45 -5.81 5.81 5.91
C MET A 45 -4.91 4.92 6.77
N LYS A 46 -5.40 4.54 7.95
CA LYS A 46 -4.74 3.62 8.88
C LYS A 46 -5.29 2.22 8.77
N LEU A 47 -4.40 1.25 8.79
CA LEU A 47 -4.66 -0.18 8.68
C LEU A 47 -3.86 -0.93 9.76
N GLU A 48 -4.18 -2.21 9.91
CA GLU A 48 -3.35 -3.15 10.66
C GLU A 48 -2.77 -4.16 9.67
N GLY A 49 -1.54 -4.59 9.84
CA GLY A 49 -0.98 -5.60 8.94
C GLY A 49 0.37 -6.16 9.38
N ILE A 50 0.79 -7.20 8.66
CA ILE A 50 1.99 -7.95 8.96
C ILE A 50 3.23 -7.21 8.43
N ASP A 51 4.25 -7.04 9.27
CA ASP A 51 5.57 -6.59 8.86
C ASP A 51 6.26 -7.67 7.99
N PRO A 52 6.64 -7.39 6.73
CA PRO A 52 7.30 -8.37 5.87
C PRO A 52 8.63 -8.91 6.44
N LEU A 53 9.33 -8.12 7.26
CA LEU A 53 10.58 -8.54 7.93
C LEU A 53 10.30 -9.28 9.24
N HIS A 54 9.11 -9.12 9.81
CA HIS A 54 8.69 -9.76 11.06
C HIS A 54 7.28 -10.36 10.92
N PRO A 55 7.12 -11.52 10.24
CA PRO A 55 5.82 -12.10 9.90
C PRO A 55 4.89 -12.44 11.08
N SER A 56 5.44 -12.48 12.30
CA SER A 56 4.70 -12.71 13.54
C SER A 56 4.13 -11.44 14.18
N MET A 57 4.43 -10.26 13.63
CA MET A 57 4.04 -8.97 14.18
C MET A 57 2.97 -8.28 13.34
N PHE A 58 1.86 -7.93 13.99
CA PHE A 58 0.93 -6.94 13.46
C PHE A 58 1.35 -5.55 13.89
N CYS A 59 1.43 -4.63 12.93
CA CYS A 59 1.80 -3.23 13.11
C CYS A 59 0.69 -2.30 12.61
N VAL A 60 0.72 -1.05 13.07
CA VAL A 60 -0.10 0.03 12.48
C VAL A 60 0.54 0.47 11.17
N LEU A 61 -0.25 0.49 10.11
CA LEU A 61 0.19 0.86 8.77
C LEU A 61 -0.55 2.11 8.29
N THR A 62 0.15 2.99 7.57
CA THR A 62 -0.45 4.16 6.91
C THR A 62 -0.33 4.03 5.39
N VAL A 63 -1.42 4.28 4.66
CA VAL A 63 -1.43 4.28 3.19
C VAL A 63 -0.71 5.51 2.66
N VAL A 64 0.39 5.30 1.92
CA VAL A 64 1.15 6.37 1.25
C VAL A 64 0.71 6.52 -0.21
N ILE A 65 0.35 5.42 -0.87
CA ILE A 65 -0.14 5.38 -2.27
C ILE A 65 -1.34 4.44 -2.36
N GLY A 66 -2.41 4.83 -3.07
CA GLY A 66 -3.70 4.11 -3.09
C GLY A 66 -3.98 3.19 -4.29
N CYS A 67 -3.26 3.28 -5.42
CA CYS A 67 -3.56 2.47 -6.61
C CYS A 67 -2.95 1.06 -6.54
N ARG A 68 -1.62 0.98 -6.40
CA ARG A 68 -0.89 -0.13 -5.81
C ARG A 68 -0.55 0.34 -4.40
N LEU A 69 -0.83 -0.44 -3.36
CA LEU A 69 -0.66 0.07 -2.01
C LEU A 69 0.82 0.15 -1.67
N ARG A 70 1.30 1.35 -1.39
CA ARG A 70 2.54 1.56 -0.64
C ARG A 70 2.14 1.86 0.80
N LEU A 71 2.59 1.03 1.73
CA LEU A 71 2.27 1.13 3.14
C LEU A 71 3.51 1.52 3.93
N HIS A 72 3.32 2.46 4.85
CA HIS A 72 4.29 2.88 5.85
C HIS A 72 4.02 2.18 7.17
N ILE A 73 5.07 1.73 7.86
CA ILE A 73 4.95 1.18 9.23
C ILE A 73 5.11 2.35 10.21
N ASP A 74 4.04 2.70 10.93
CA ASP A 74 4.04 3.86 11.82
C ASP A 74 5.17 3.76 12.87
N GLY A 75 5.97 4.82 12.99
CA GLY A 75 7.10 4.92 13.91
C GLY A 75 8.43 4.36 13.35
N PHE A 76 8.46 3.89 12.10
CA PHE A 76 9.68 3.45 11.43
C PHE A 76 10.10 4.44 10.34
N SER A 77 11.31 4.28 9.81
CA SER A 77 11.79 5.07 8.66
C SER A 77 11.06 4.66 7.38
N GLU A 78 10.86 5.60 6.46
CA GLU A 78 10.27 5.35 5.14
C GLU A 78 11.04 4.32 4.30
N CYS A 79 12.31 4.03 4.63
CA CYS A 79 13.06 2.96 3.99
C CYS A 79 12.51 1.55 4.27
N TYR A 80 11.60 1.42 5.25
CA TYR A 80 10.87 0.20 5.55
C TYR A 80 9.46 0.16 4.91
N ASP A 81 9.08 1.18 4.13
CA ASP A 81 7.84 1.15 3.38
C ASP A 81 7.84 -0.02 2.39
N PHE A 82 6.69 -0.65 2.22
CA PHE A 82 6.56 -1.82 1.35
C PHE A 82 5.32 -1.74 0.45
N TRP A 83 5.39 -2.48 -0.66
CA TRP A 83 4.32 -2.55 -1.64
C TRP A 83 3.50 -3.82 -1.48
N VAL A 84 2.19 -3.66 -1.58
CA VAL A 84 1.21 -4.73 -1.39
C VAL A 84 0.00 -4.49 -2.31
N ASN A 85 -0.65 -5.58 -2.73
CA ASN A 85 -1.93 -5.47 -3.44
C ASN A 85 -3.06 -5.17 -2.46
N ALA A 86 -4.09 -4.47 -2.94
CA ALA A 86 -5.24 -4.06 -2.13
C ALA A 86 -6.06 -5.25 -1.57
N ASP A 87 -5.91 -6.44 -2.16
CA ASP A 87 -6.57 -7.70 -1.78
C ASP A 87 -5.67 -8.61 -0.93
N SER A 88 -4.49 -8.15 -0.51
CA SER A 88 -3.58 -8.97 0.27
C SER A 88 -4.19 -9.40 1.61
N ALA A 89 -4.09 -10.69 1.91
CA ALA A 89 -4.53 -11.25 3.19
C ALA A 89 -3.72 -10.73 4.39
N SER A 90 -2.56 -10.13 4.15
CA SER A 90 -1.66 -9.61 5.19
C SER A 90 -2.04 -8.23 5.73
N ILE A 91 -3.03 -7.57 5.12
CA ILE A 91 -3.54 -6.26 5.56
C ILE A 91 -4.99 -6.37 6.01
N LYS A 92 -5.35 -5.61 7.04
CA LYS A 92 -6.63 -5.68 7.75
C LYS A 92 -7.13 -4.26 8.09
N PRO A 93 -8.46 -4.05 8.21
CA PRO A 93 -8.99 -2.79 8.70
C PRO A 93 -8.55 -2.55 10.15
N ALA A 94 -8.55 -1.29 10.58
CA ALA A 94 -8.30 -0.93 11.97
C ALA A 94 -9.32 -1.61 12.91
N GLY A 95 -8.84 -2.16 14.02
CA GLY A 95 -9.62 -2.91 15.01
C GLY A 95 -9.59 -4.43 14.84
N TRP A 96 -9.10 -4.95 13.71
CA TRP A 96 -9.14 -6.40 13.41
C TRP A 96 -8.37 -7.24 14.44
N CYS A 97 -7.18 -6.80 14.86
CA CYS A 97 -6.37 -7.50 15.85
C CYS A 97 -7.11 -7.64 17.19
N LYS A 98 -7.80 -6.58 17.61
CA LYS A 98 -8.60 -6.61 18.85
C LYS A 98 -9.75 -7.62 18.74
N GLU A 99 -10.45 -7.63 17.61
CA GLU A 99 -11.58 -8.53 17.36
C GLU A 99 -11.14 -10.00 17.32
N HIS A 100 -9.98 -10.28 16.75
CA HIS A 100 -9.47 -11.64 16.50
C HIS A 100 -8.44 -12.10 17.55
N ASN A 101 -8.33 -11.38 18.67
CA ASN A 101 -7.41 -11.68 19.77
C ASN A 101 -5.93 -11.79 19.33
N HIS A 102 -5.53 -10.94 18.38
CA HIS A 102 -4.13 -10.75 17.98
C HIS A 102 -3.51 -9.54 18.69
N LYS A 103 -2.20 -9.62 18.92
CA LYS A 103 -1.43 -8.51 19.50
C LYS A 103 -1.07 -7.50 18.40
N LEU A 104 -1.58 -6.28 18.52
CA LEU A 104 -1.12 -5.14 17.74
C LEU A 104 0.09 -4.50 18.42
N HIS A 105 1.18 -4.31 17.67
CA HIS A 105 2.37 -3.64 18.16
C HIS A 105 2.21 -2.12 18.02
N PRO A 106 2.42 -1.34 19.10
CA PRO A 106 2.33 0.11 19.03
C PRO A 106 3.46 0.69 18.18
N PRO A 107 3.24 1.84 17.52
CA PRO A 107 4.29 2.57 16.81
C PRO A 107 5.51 2.86 17.70
N LYS A 108 6.71 2.76 17.14
CA LYS A 108 7.94 3.14 17.86
C LYS A 108 7.91 4.63 18.18
N GLY A 109 8.15 4.99 19.45
CA GLY A 109 8.17 6.37 19.92
C GLY A 109 6.86 6.89 20.51
N GLU A 110 5.77 6.13 20.44
CA GLU A 110 4.47 6.48 21.02
C GLU A 110 4.44 6.19 22.54
N HIS A 111 5.36 6.80 23.30
CA HIS A 111 5.31 6.85 24.78
C HIS A 111 4.79 8.20 25.28
N ARG A 112 4.13 8.97 24.42
CA ARG A 112 3.41 10.19 24.80
C ARG A 112 1.94 9.82 24.88
N ARG A 113 1.40 9.85 26.10
CA ARG A 113 -0.01 9.56 26.43
C ARG A 113 -0.94 10.17 25.38
N LEU A 114 -1.59 9.34 24.58
CA LEU A 114 -2.82 9.76 23.90
C LEU A 114 -3.90 9.80 24.99
N PRO A 115 -4.55 10.95 25.28
CA PRO A 115 -5.83 10.90 25.97
C PRO A 115 -6.76 10.06 25.11
N ALA A 116 -7.61 9.26 25.77
CA ALA A 116 -8.53 8.32 25.15
C ALA A 116 -9.13 8.91 23.86
N ILE A 117 -8.75 8.36 22.70
CA ILE A 117 -9.39 8.69 21.44
C ILE A 117 -10.81 8.18 21.58
N GLU A 118 -11.76 9.11 21.74
CA GLU A 118 -13.17 8.84 21.50
C GLU A 118 -13.27 8.20 20.12
N VAL A 119 -13.67 6.93 20.12
CA VAL A 119 -14.19 6.24 18.96
C VAL A 119 -15.39 7.04 18.45
N SER A 120 -15.15 7.92 17.48
CA SER A 120 -16.22 8.61 16.76
C SER A 120 -17.02 7.58 15.95
N PRO A 121 -18.33 7.40 16.20
CA PRO A 121 -19.14 6.44 15.47
C PRO A 121 -19.65 7.09 14.19
N CYS A 122 -18.83 7.08 13.13
CA CYS A 122 -19.32 7.46 11.80
C CYS A 122 -19.95 6.25 11.10
N TYR A 123 -21.10 5.81 11.61
CA TYR A 123 -22.13 5.05 10.89
C TYR A 123 -23.51 5.51 11.38
N ARG A 124 -24.00 6.61 10.82
CA ARG A 124 -25.37 6.73 10.30
C ARG A 124 -25.45 7.92 9.34
#